data_AF-A0A920ULU0-F1
#
_entry.id   AF-A0A920ULU0-F1
#
_cell.length_a   1.000
_cell.length_b   1.000
_cell.length_c   1.000
_cell.angle_alpha   90.00
_cell.angle_beta   90.00
_cell.angle_gamma   90.00
#
_symmetry.space_group_name_H-M   'P 1'
#
loop_
_entity.id
_entity.type
_entity.pdbx_description
1 polymer ?
#
loop_
_entity_poly.entity_id
_entity_poly.type
_entity_poly.pdbx_seq_one_letter_code
_entity_poly.pdbx_strand_id
1 'polypeptide(L)'
;MNPNRLIVPSISIDAPVHALKVLDKGNTRKYESPNNVVGHIPESANPGEAGSTWFFAHLESPTIGEGSLFFNLPLIPSLLSKGESIHIIAENNLQQYLYLVTSTEIIRETDFKLYKPDGRLYIW
;
A
#
# COMPACT_ATOMS: atom_id res chain seq x y z
N MET A 1 -12.35 6.67 8.11
CA MET A 1 -11.82 6.01 9.34
C MET A 1 -10.54 5.27 8.98
N ASN A 2 -9.50 5.37 9.80
CA ASN A 2 -8.19 4.83 9.43
C ASN A 2 -8.21 3.29 9.30
N PRO A 3 -7.57 2.75 8.24
CA PRO A 3 -7.33 1.32 8.15
C PRO A 3 -6.39 0.84 9.27
N ASN A 4 -6.59 -0.39 9.72
CA ASN A 4 -5.76 -1.04 10.74
C ASN A 4 -5.14 -2.36 10.28
N ARG A 5 -5.55 -2.91 9.12
CA ARG A 5 -5.00 -4.14 8.56
C ARG A 5 -5.20 -4.22 7.04
N LEU A 6 -4.21 -4.81 6.37
CA LEU A 6 -4.18 -5.04 4.92
C LEU A 6 -3.89 -6.52 4.66
N ILE A 7 -4.68 -7.13 3.79
CA ILE A 7 -4.59 -8.55 3.44
C ILE A 7 -4.57 -8.69 1.92
N VAL A 8 -3.59 -9.44 1.41
CA VAL A 8 -3.50 -9.83 -0.02
C VAL A 8 -3.19 -11.32 -0.07
N PRO A 9 -4.21 -12.21 -0.06
CA PRO A 9 -4.01 -13.64 0.13
C PRO A 9 -3.13 -14.29 -0.93
N SER A 10 -3.24 -13.85 -2.19
CA SER A 10 -2.50 -14.44 -3.33
C SER A 10 -0.99 -14.26 -3.25
N ILE A 11 -0.51 -13.34 -2.40
CA ILE A 11 0.92 -13.08 -2.18
C ILE A 11 1.29 -13.12 -0.69
N SER A 12 0.43 -13.75 0.13
CA SER A 12 0.64 -13.98 1.56
C SER A 12 0.88 -12.71 2.39
N ILE A 13 0.23 -11.60 2.03
CA ILE A 13 0.23 -10.39 2.86
C ILE A 13 -0.91 -10.50 3.87
N ASP A 14 -0.57 -10.36 5.13
CA ASP A 14 -1.49 -10.16 6.25
C ASP A 14 -0.74 -9.33 7.30
N ALA A 15 -1.01 -8.02 7.32
CA ALA A 15 -0.19 -7.08 8.09
C ALA A 15 -1.00 -5.95 8.74
N PRO A 16 -0.58 -5.49 9.93
CA PRO A 16 -1.17 -4.31 10.54
C PRO A 16 -0.85 -3.05 9.73
N VAL A 17 -1.80 -2.11 9.71
CA VAL A 17 -1.68 -0.82 9.04
C VAL A 17 -1.54 0.30 10.06
N HIS A 18 -0.60 1.20 9.81
CA HIS A 18 -0.38 2.40 10.62
C HIS A 18 -0.37 3.64 9.73
N ALA A 19 -1.00 4.72 10.19
CA ALA A 19 -0.91 6.01 9.53
C ALA A 19 0.53 6.55 9.66
N LEU A 20 1.18 6.83 8.53
CA LEU A 20 2.56 7.28 8.49
C LEU A 20 2.68 8.73 8.98
N LYS A 21 3.68 9.01 9.80
CA LYS A 21 4.06 10.39 10.15
C LYS A 21 4.79 11.07 9.00
N VAL A 22 4.51 12.36 8.81
CA VAL A 22 5.27 13.25 7.94
C VAL A 22 6.52 13.72 8.70
N LEU A 23 7.71 13.47 8.14
CA LEU A 23 9.03 13.76 8.75
C LEU A 23 9.71 15.04 8.21
N ASP A 24 8.95 15.98 7.65
CA ASP A 24 9.35 17.17 6.87
C ASP A 24 10.70 17.84 7.19
N LYS A 25 11.42 18.33 6.15
CA LYS A 25 12.28 19.55 6.16
C LYS A 25 12.52 20.12 4.74
N GLY A 26 11.56 20.85 4.17
CA GLY A 26 11.82 21.83 3.10
C GLY A 26 10.95 21.66 1.83
N ASN A 27 11.58 21.52 0.66
CA ASN A 27 10.88 21.38 -0.64
C ASN A 27 10.41 19.95 -0.94
N THR A 28 10.68 18.97 -0.08
CA THR A 28 10.33 17.55 -0.32
C THR A 28 9.64 16.93 0.89
N ARG A 29 8.56 16.19 0.66
CA ARG A 29 7.87 15.40 1.71
C ARG A 29 8.57 14.07 1.88
N LYS A 30 8.88 13.71 3.13
CA LYS A 30 9.33 12.36 3.51
C LYS A 30 8.37 11.81 4.55
N TYR A 31 8.02 10.53 4.41
CA TYR A 31 7.22 9.81 5.40
C TYR A 31 8.12 8.91 6.23
N GLU A 32 7.65 8.53 7.41
CA GLU A 32 8.35 7.54 8.23
C GLU A 32 8.49 6.21 7.50
N SER A 33 9.63 5.55 7.70
CA SER A 33 9.86 4.21 7.18
C SER A 33 8.99 3.23 7.97
N PRO A 34 8.10 2.47 7.31
CA PRO A 34 7.34 1.44 8.00
C PRO A 34 8.28 0.31 8.47
N ASN A 35 8.14 -0.13 9.72
CA ASN A 35 8.90 -1.23 10.30
C ASN A 35 7.93 -2.37 10.67
N ASN A 36 7.96 -3.48 9.92
CA ASN A 36 7.03 -4.61 10.07
C ASN A 36 5.54 -4.22 10.08
N VAL A 37 5.20 -3.10 9.45
CA VAL A 37 3.82 -2.61 9.31
C VAL A 37 3.60 -2.14 7.89
N VAL A 38 2.35 -2.04 7.46
CA VAL A 38 1.99 -1.31 6.25
C VAL A 38 1.70 0.14 6.64
N GLY A 39 2.36 1.07 5.97
CA GLY A 39 2.10 2.50 6.12
C GLY A 39 0.89 2.95 5.31
N HIS A 40 0.01 3.77 5.87
CA HIS A 40 -1.05 4.50 5.17
C HIS A 40 -0.72 5.99 5.15
N ILE A 41 -0.80 6.66 3.99
CA ILE A 41 -0.58 8.11 3.92
C ILE A 41 -1.80 8.84 4.51
N PRO A 42 -1.64 9.64 5.58
CA PRO A 42 -2.77 10.30 6.25
C PRO A 42 -3.57 11.26 5.36
N GLU A 43 -2.92 11.87 4.36
CA GLU A 43 -3.55 12.79 3.41
C GLU A 43 -4.28 12.09 2.26
N SER A 44 -4.20 10.75 2.19
CA SER A 44 -4.92 9.93 1.21
C SER A 44 -6.31 9.52 1.72
N ALA A 45 -7.21 9.11 0.83
CA ALA A 45 -8.53 8.64 1.23
C ALA A 45 -8.41 7.36 2.08
N ASN A 46 -9.32 7.17 3.04
CA ASN A 46 -9.43 5.87 3.70
C ASN A 46 -10.06 4.84 2.75
N PRO A 47 -9.89 3.54 3.02
CA PRO A 47 -10.64 2.52 2.31
C PRO A 47 -12.16 2.78 2.33
N GLY A 48 -12.81 2.57 1.19
CA GLY A 48 -14.24 2.83 0.97
C GLY A 48 -14.63 4.29 0.76
N GLU A 49 -13.73 5.25 1.00
CA GLU A 49 -14.01 6.67 0.78
C GLU A 49 -13.76 7.09 -0.68
N ALA A 50 -14.36 8.21 -1.08
CA ALA A 50 -14.11 8.79 -2.38
C ALA A 50 -12.68 9.34 -2.44
N GLY A 51 -11.87 8.80 -3.35
CA GLY A 51 -10.51 9.24 -3.62
C GLY A 51 -9.52 8.10 -3.67
N SER A 52 -8.22 8.42 -3.74
CA SER A 52 -7.18 7.39 -3.82
C SER A 52 -6.63 7.08 -2.43
N THR A 53 -6.53 5.79 -2.10
CA THR A 53 -5.90 5.28 -0.86
C THR A 53 -4.51 4.79 -1.18
N TRP A 54 -3.52 5.12 -0.34
CA TRP A 54 -2.13 4.74 -0.57
C TRP A 54 -1.55 3.95 0.60
N PHE A 55 -0.98 2.78 0.28
CA PHE A 55 -0.27 1.90 1.22
C PHE A 55 1.19 1.71 0.82
N PHE A 56 2.10 1.72 1.81
CA PHE A 56 3.55 1.59 1.62
C PHE A 56 4.14 0.52 2.53
N ALA A 57 5.00 -0.33 2.00
CA ALA A 57 5.85 -1.21 2.81
C ALA A 57 7.09 -1.64 2.03
N HIS A 58 8.05 -2.25 2.72
CA HIS A 58 9.31 -2.63 2.11
C HIS A 58 9.19 -3.90 1.25
N LEU A 59 9.74 -3.84 0.02
CA LEU A 59 10.00 -5.00 -0.84
C LEU A 59 11.16 -5.86 -0.29
N GLU A 60 12.20 -5.20 0.22
CA GLU A 60 13.39 -5.80 0.79
C GLU A 60 13.70 -5.11 2.11
N SER A 61 14.22 -5.85 3.10
CA SER A 61 14.52 -5.30 4.44
C SER A 61 15.67 -4.28 4.33
N PRO A 62 15.41 -2.97 4.41
CA PRO A 62 16.46 -1.97 4.20
C PRO A 62 17.45 -1.97 5.39
N THR A 63 16.90 -2.22 6.57
CA THR A 63 17.63 -2.43 7.83
C THR A 63 17.28 -3.80 8.38
N ILE A 64 18.21 -4.44 9.09
CA ILE A 64 17.95 -5.71 9.79
C ILE A 64 16.74 -5.54 10.71
N GLY A 65 15.71 -6.36 10.47
CA GLY A 65 14.52 -6.41 11.32
C GLY A 65 13.37 -5.50 10.90
N GLU A 66 13.48 -4.67 9.85
CA GLU A 66 12.34 -3.87 9.34
C GLU A 66 11.35 -4.69 8.49
N GLY A 67 11.75 -5.90 8.09
CA GLY A 67 10.90 -6.85 7.39
C GLY A 67 10.73 -6.53 5.90
N SER A 68 10.08 -7.42 5.17
CA SER A 68 9.84 -7.31 3.74
C SER A 68 8.41 -7.71 3.42
N LEU A 69 7.45 -6.96 3.96
CA LEU A 69 6.02 -7.30 3.84
C LEU A 69 5.56 -7.34 2.38
N PHE A 70 6.16 -6.54 1.50
CA PHE A 70 5.84 -6.54 0.07
C PHE A 70 6.81 -7.39 -0.76
N PHE A 71 7.61 -8.27 -0.17
CA PHE A 71 8.55 -9.14 -0.88
C PHE A 71 7.92 -9.89 -2.07
N ASN A 72 6.66 -10.32 -1.94
CA ASN A 72 5.93 -11.04 -2.99
C ASN A 72 5.13 -10.14 -3.95
N LEU A 73 5.12 -8.82 -3.77
CA LEU A 73 4.43 -7.89 -4.67
C LEU A 73 4.86 -8.03 -6.14
N PRO A 74 6.14 -8.32 -6.47
CA PRO A 74 6.57 -8.60 -7.84
C PRO A 74 5.95 -9.85 -8.48
N LEU A 75 5.24 -10.71 -7.73
CA LEU A 75 4.50 -11.84 -8.30
C LEU A 75 3.19 -11.41 -8.98
N ILE A 76 2.62 -10.27 -8.57
CA ILE A 76 1.32 -9.78 -9.04
C ILE A 76 1.22 -9.71 -10.58
N PRO A 77 2.18 -9.14 -11.32
CA PRO A 77 2.10 -9.08 -12.78
C PRO A 77 2.00 -10.48 -13.44
N SER A 78 2.70 -11.48 -12.89
CA SER A 78 2.63 -12.86 -13.40
C SER A 78 1.30 -13.53 -13.08
N LEU A 79 0.72 -13.26 -11.90
CA LEU A 79 -0.60 -13.77 -11.52
C LEU A 79 -1.69 -13.15 -12.43
N LEU A 80 -1.62 -11.84 -12.68
CA LEU A 80 -2.55 -11.16 -13.59
C LEU A 80 -2.44 -11.69 -15.02
N SER A 81 -1.23 -11.94 -15.53
CA SER A 81 -1.05 -12.45 -16.90
C SER A 81 -1.56 -13.89 -17.09
N LYS A 82 -1.70 -14.65 -16.00
CA LYS A 82 -2.36 -15.97 -15.97
C LYS A 82 -3.88 -15.88 -15.87
N GLY A 83 -4.44 -14.67 -15.75
CA GLY A 83 -5.88 -14.44 -15.58
C GLY A 83 -6.37 -14.65 -14.14
N GLU A 84 -5.48 -14.68 -13.16
CA GLU A 84 -5.88 -14.79 -11.75
C GLU A 84 -6.53 -13.49 -11.25
N SER A 85 -7.62 -13.61 -10.50
CA SER A 85 -8.27 -12.48 -9.85
C SER A 85 -7.64 -12.23 -8.48
N ILE A 86 -6.92 -11.12 -8.37
CA ILE A 86 -6.19 -10.77 -7.15
C ILE A 86 -6.98 -9.74 -6.35
N HIS A 87 -7.25 -10.08 -5.10
CA HIS A 87 -8.04 -9.26 -4.21
C HIS A 87 -7.18 -8.68 -3.09
N ILE A 88 -7.43 -7.41 -2.77
CA ILE A 88 -6.86 -6.71 -1.62
C ILE A 88 -8.02 -6.43 -0.66
N ILE A 89 -7.85 -6.80 0.61
CA ILE A 89 -8.78 -6.47 1.67
C ILE A 89 -8.11 -5.43 2.56
N ALA A 90 -8.72 -4.27 2.67
CA ALA A 90 -8.33 -3.26 3.65
C ALA A 90 -9.45 -3.16 4.70
N GLU A 91 -9.10 -3.23 5.97
CA GLU A 91 -10.08 -3.23 7.05
C GLU A 91 -9.79 -2.17 8.12
N ASN A 92 -10.85 -1.83 8.85
CA ASN A 92 -10.79 -1.09 10.09
C ASN A 92 -11.60 -1.86 11.16
N ASN A 93 -11.73 -1.30 12.36
CA ASN A 93 -12.44 -1.96 13.46
C ASN A 93 -13.94 -2.24 13.20
N LEU A 94 -14.54 -1.65 12.16
CA LEU A 94 -15.98 -1.73 11.89
C LEU A 94 -16.32 -2.36 10.52
N GLN A 95 -15.45 -2.20 9.53
CA GLN A 95 -15.75 -2.49 8.13
C GLN A 95 -14.55 -3.09 7.41
N GLN A 96 -14.84 -3.93 6.43
CA GLN A 96 -13.88 -4.48 5.47
C GLN A 96 -14.24 -3.99 4.06
N TYR A 97 -13.22 -3.64 3.29
CA TYR A 97 -13.38 -3.19 1.91
C TYR A 97 -12.56 -4.10 1.00
N LEU A 98 -13.23 -4.65 -0.02
CA LEU A 98 -12.64 -5.54 -1.00
C LEU A 98 -12.32 -4.78 -2.28
N TYR A 99 -11.08 -4.88 -2.73
CA TYR A 99 -10.59 -4.28 -3.97
C TYR A 99 -10.10 -5.37 -4.91
N LEU A 100 -10.34 -5.18 -6.21
CA LEU A 100 -9.78 -6.01 -7.28
C LEU A 100 -8.57 -5.29 -7.88
N VAL A 101 -7.44 -5.99 -8.00
CA VAL A 101 -6.27 -5.45 -8.70
C VAL A 101 -6.54 -5.44 -10.20
N THR A 102 -6.46 -4.27 -10.82
CA THR A 102 -6.72 -4.09 -12.26
C THR A 102 -5.44 -3.88 -13.09
N SER A 103 -4.34 -3.49 -12.46
CA SER A 103 -3.10 -3.13 -13.15
C SER A 103 -1.90 -3.07 -12.19
N THR A 104 -0.71 -3.21 -12.74
CA THR A 104 0.57 -2.95 -12.07
C THR A 104 1.42 -2.01 -12.92
N GLU A 105 2.17 -1.12 -12.29
CA GLU A 105 3.06 -0.18 -12.98
C GLU A 105 4.41 -0.10 -12.26
N ILE A 106 5.49 0.04 -13.03
CA ILE A 106 6.82 0.35 -12.49
C ILE A 106 7.08 1.82 -12.76
N ILE A 107 7.12 2.62 -11.70
CA ILE A 107 7.33 4.07 -11.78
C ILE A 107 8.75 4.39 -11.30
N ARG A 108 9.47 5.27 -12.01
CA ARG A 108 10.77 5.76 -11.55
C ARG A 108 10.58 6.70 -10.37
N GLU A 109 11.50 6.68 -9.40
CA GLU A 109 11.40 7.52 -8.19
C GLU A 109 11.20 9.00 -8.51
N THR A 110 11.91 9.54 -9.51
CA THR A 110 11.80 10.94 -9.94
C THR A 110 10.44 11.29 -10.54
N ASP A 111 9.72 10.30 -11.04
CA ASP A 111 8.43 10.45 -11.70
C ASP A 111 7.27 10.18 -10.73
N PHE A 112 7.59 9.64 -9.54
CA PHE A 112 6.61 9.36 -8.51
C PHE A 112 5.98 10.66 -8.01
N LYS A 113 4.67 10.76 -8.21
CA LYS A 113 3.82 11.81 -7.65
C LYS A 113 2.62 11.13 -7.04
N LEU A 114 2.25 11.54 -5.84
CA LEU A 114 0.95 11.16 -5.29
C LEU A 114 -0.13 11.67 -6.25
N TYR A 115 -0.82 10.73 -6.89
CA TYR A 115 -1.83 11.04 -7.89
C TYR A 115 -3.03 11.75 -7.24
N LYS A 116 -3.71 12.55 -8.06
CA LYS A 116 -4.99 13.14 -7.69
C LYS A 116 -6.02 12.03 -7.45
N PRO A 117 -7.05 12.28 -6.61
CA PRO A 117 -8.03 11.27 -6.26
C PRO A 117 -8.74 10.70 -7.50
N ASP A 118 -8.67 9.40 -7.71
CA ASP A 118 -9.28 8.67 -8.84
C ASP A 118 -10.14 7.46 -8.40
N GLY A 119 -10.30 7.26 -7.09
CA GLY A 119 -11.10 6.18 -6.52
C GLY A 119 -10.38 4.84 -6.39
N ARG A 120 -9.06 4.80 -6.61
CA ARG A 120 -8.27 3.55 -6.58
C ARG A 120 -7.46 3.38 -5.30
N LEU A 121 -7.19 2.13 -4.96
CA LEU A 121 -6.21 1.77 -3.93
C LEU A 121 -4.87 1.44 -4.60
N TYR A 122 -3.81 2.06 -4.11
CA TYR A 122 -2.43 1.83 -4.54
C TYR A 122 -1.63 1.16 -3.42
N ILE A 123 -0.87 0.14 -3.79
CA ILE A 123 0.15 -0.50 -2.96
C ILE A 123 1.51 -0.20 -3.59
N TRP A 124 2.43 0.29 -2.78
CA TRP A 124 3.79 0.66 -3.19
C TRP A 124 4.85 0.02 -2.31
#